data_AF-A0A2B9DM03-F1
#
_entry.id   AF-A0A2B9DM03-F1
#
_cell.length_a   1.000
_cell.length_b   1.000
_cell.length_c   1.000
_cell.angle_alpha   90.00
_cell.angle_beta   90.00
_cell.angle_gamma   90.00
#
_symmetry.space_group_name_H-M   'P 1'
#
loop_
_entity.id
_entity.type
_entity.pdbx_description
1 polymer ?
#
loop_
_entity_poly.entity_id
_entity_poly.type
_entity_poly.pdbx_seq_one_letter_code
_entity_poly.pdbx_strand_id
1 'polypeptide(L)'
;MSKKLLLALACCVLLMGLAACGSNDKASISEEPKQETKKEDEQKKLDEQKQEEEQKKIEEQKKAEEQKRLDEQRKQEEAQRQQEGQKKQQEAARAKEQEQQQAAANTAPKQEKVHFANCTDANNAGYYDIAPDSPAYASHLDRDGDGVACERNKGHKKSSKKH
;
A
#
# COMPACT_ATOMS: atom_id res chain seq x y z
N MET A 1 16.59 12.96 23.78
CA MET A 1 15.33 13.18 24.53
C MET A 1 15.59 13.60 25.98
N SER A 2 16.60 14.45 26.23
CA SER A 2 17.13 14.69 27.59
C SER A 2 16.82 16.07 28.16
N LYS A 3 16.26 16.99 27.36
CA LYS A 3 15.97 18.37 27.78
C LYS A 3 14.60 18.53 28.47
N LYS A 4 13.63 17.67 28.12
CA LYS A 4 12.27 17.67 28.70
C LYS A 4 12.23 17.02 30.09
N LEU A 5 13.14 16.09 30.37
CA LEU A 5 13.24 15.40 31.66
C LEU A 5 13.91 16.30 32.73
N LEU A 6 14.87 17.14 32.33
CA LEU A 6 15.53 18.09 33.24
C LEU A 6 14.62 19.23 33.69
N LEU A 7 13.65 19.64 32.89
CA LEU A 7 12.72 20.73 33.23
C LEU A 7 11.70 20.31 34.30
N ALA A 8 11.31 19.03 34.33
CA ALA A 8 10.32 18.51 35.28
C ALA A 8 10.90 18.35 36.71
N LEU A 9 12.20 18.07 36.84
CA LEU A 9 12.85 17.82 38.13
C LEU A 9 13.13 19.13 38.91
N ALA A 10 13.24 20.27 38.23
CA ALA A 10 13.47 21.56 38.86
C ALA A 10 12.21 22.18 39.51
N CYS A 11 11.00 21.83 39.06
CA CYS A 11 9.75 22.36 39.63
C CYS A 11 9.37 21.71 40.97
N CYS A 12 9.78 20.48 41.24
CA CYS A 12 9.37 19.77 42.46
C CYS A 12 10.08 20.25 43.73
N VAL A 13 11.25 20.89 43.63
CA VAL A 13 12.02 21.35 44.79
C VAL A 13 11.53 22.72 45.31
N LEU A 14 10.79 23.49 44.50
CA LEU A 14 10.31 24.84 44.84
C LEU A 14 9.03 24.86 45.69
N LEU A 15 8.29 23.75 45.81
CA LEU A 15 6.96 23.74 46.46
C LEU A 15 6.95 23.26 47.93
N MET A 16 8.09 22.86 48.50
CA MET A 16 8.17 22.30 49.86
C MET A 16 8.65 23.29 50.94
N GLY A 17 8.63 24.59 50.68
CA GLY A 17 9.34 25.60 51.49
C GLY A 17 8.50 26.62 52.28
N LEU A 18 7.18 26.43 52.49
CA LEU A 18 6.31 27.47 53.10
C LEU A 18 5.34 26.94 54.18
N ALA A 19 5.83 26.13 55.12
CA ALA A 19 5.06 25.81 56.33
C ALA A 19 5.96 25.81 57.57
N ALA A 20 6.54 26.96 57.90
CA ALA A 20 7.13 27.22 59.21
C ALA A 20 7.01 28.71 59.56
N CYS A 21 5.98 29.05 60.35
CA CYS A 21 6.01 29.97 61.50
C CYS A 21 4.59 30.37 61.95
N GLY A 22 4.30 30.23 63.24
CA GLY A 22 3.14 30.85 63.90
C GLY A 22 2.70 30.18 65.20
N SER A 23 3.44 30.44 66.29
CA SER A 23 3.18 29.97 67.67
C SER A 23 2.03 30.69 68.40
N ASN A 24 1.44 29.95 69.36
CA ASN A 24 0.99 30.35 70.72
C ASN A 24 -0.15 31.40 70.86
N ASP A 25 -1.13 31.31 71.77
CA ASP A 25 -1.34 30.62 73.06
C ASP A 25 -2.86 30.62 73.37
N LYS A 26 -3.32 29.72 74.27
CA LYS A 26 -4.23 30.03 75.42
C LYS A 26 -5.26 28.94 75.73
N ALA A 27 -5.16 28.46 76.96
CA ALA A 27 -6.03 27.56 77.70
C ALA A 27 -7.54 27.84 77.59
N SER A 28 -8.33 26.77 77.48
CA SER A 28 -9.22 26.32 78.57
C SER A 28 -9.96 25.06 78.15
N ILE A 29 -9.81 24.03 78.97
CA ILE A 29 -10.77 22.94 79.08
C ILE A 29 -12.07 23.57 79.62
N SER A 30 -13.14 23.48 78.83
CA SER A 30 -14.51 23.54 79.30
C SER A 30 -15.31 22.55 78.47
N GLU A 31 -16.08 21.75 79.16
CA GLU A 31 -16.74 20.54 78.72
C GLU A 31 -17.75 20.78 77.58
N GLU A 32 -17.82 19.85 76.62
CA GLU A 32 -19.05 19.31 75.96
C GLU A 32 -18.65 18.23 74.91
N PRO A 33 -18.52 16.93 75.28
CA PRO A 33 -18.18 15.88 74.32
C PRO A 33 -19.44 15.10 73.92
N LYS A 34 -20.16 15.53 72.87
CA LYS A 34 -21.12 14.62 72.17
C LYS A 34 -21.70 15.06 70.82
N GLN A 35 -21.34 16.21 70.24
CA GLN A 35 -21.95 16.66 68.98
C GLN A 35 -21.03 16.80 67.76
N GLU A 36 -19.70 16.91 67.93
CA GLU A 36 -18.76 17.03 66.79
C GLU A 36 -18.40 15.68 66.14
N THR A 37 -18.39 14.60 66.91
CA THR A 37 -18.08 13.24 66.42
C THR A 37 -19.11 12.69 65.43
N LYS A 38 -20.32 13.27 65.38
CA LYS A 38 -21.40 12.83 64.48
C LYS A 38 -21.33 13.47 63.08
N LYS A 39 -20.71 14.65 62.95
CA LYS A 39 -20.57 15.36 61.66
C LYS A 39 -19.39 14.87 60.83
N GLU A 40 -18.31 14.44 61.48
CA GLU A 40 -17.11 13.92 60.80
C GLU A 40 -17.33 12.51 60.20
N ASP A 41 -18.13 11.68 60.88
CA ASP A 41 -18.51 10.33 60.43
C ASP A 41 -19.49 10.37 59.24
N GLU A 42 -20.41 11.35 59.21
CA GLU A 42 -21.26 11.61 58.02
C GLU A 42 -20.45 12.14 56.83
N GLN A 43 -19.47 13.02 57.08
CA GLN A 43 -18.59 13.58 56.04
C GLN A 43 -17.73 12.48 55.40
N LYS A 44 -17.13 11.59 56.20
CA LYS A 44 -16.31 10.47 55.72
C LYS A 44 -17.11 9.48 54.86
N LYS A 45 -18.36 9.22 55.24
CA LYS A 45 -19.28 8.33 54.51
C LYS A 45 -19.72 8.93 53.17
N LEU A 46 -19.85 10.25 53.08
CA LEU A 46 -20.15 10.97 51.84
C LEU A 46 -18.94 10.95 50.88
N ASP A 47 -17.73 11.13 51.40
CA ASP A 47 -16.50 11.09 50.61
C ASP A 47 -16.19 9.67 50.07
N GLU A 48 -16.43 8.62 50.85
CA GLU A 48 -16.33 7.23 50.37
C GLU A 48 -17.34 6.93 49.25
N GLN A 49 -18.60 7.38 49.38
CA GLN A 49 -19.60 7.24 48.31
C GLN A 49 -19.20 7.99 47.03
N LYS A 50 -18.62 9.18 47.18
CA LYS A 50 -18.16 9.99 46.05
C LYS A 50 -16.94 9.37 45.35
N GLN A 51 -16.03 8.77 46.11
CA GLN A 51 -14.89 8.01 45.57
C GLN A 51 -15.33 6.74 44.82
N GLU A 52 -16.32 6.00 45.33
CA GLU A 52 -16.88 4.85 44.61
C GLU A 52 -17.60 5.25 43.32
N GLU A 53 -18.35 6.36 43.31
CA GLU A 53 -19.00 6.87 42.10
C GLU A 53 -17.98 7.30 41.04
N GLU A 54 -16.90 7.98 41.45
CA GLU A 54 -15.81 8.38 40.57
C GLU A 54 -15.06 7.17 39.99
N GLN A 55 -14.78 6.15 40.82
CA GLN A 55 -14.19 4.90 40.34
C GLN A 55 -15.10 4.17 39.34
N LYS A 56 -16.42 4.12 39.59
CA LYS A 56 -17.38 3.53 38.65
C LYS A 56 -17.43 4.28 37.32
N LYS A 57 -17.39 5.62 37.33
CA LYS A 57 -17.32 6.43 36.10
C LYS A 57 -16.03 6.21 35.32
N ILE A 58 -14.90 6.09 36.00
CA ILE A 58 -13.60 5.79 35.36
C ILE A 58 -13.62 4.39 34.75
N GLU A 59 -14.18 3.39 35.44
CA GLU A 59 -14.30 2.03 34.91
C GLU A 59 -15.24 1.97 33.69
N GLU A 60 -16.39 2.67 33.75
CA GLU A 60 -17.33 2.75 32.64
C GLU A 60 -16.73 3.46 31.41
N GLN A 61 -15.99 4.56 31.62
CA GLN A 61 -15.27 5.24 30.55
C GLN A 61 -14.18 4.36 29.92
N LYS A 62 -13.43 3.61 30.73
CA LYS A 62 -12.42 2.65 30.23
C LYS A 62 -13.06 1.54 29.41
N LYS A 63 -14.18 0.96 29.86
CA LYS A 63 -14.91 -0.07 29.11
C LYS A 63 -15.48 0.50 27.80
N ALA A 64 -15.98 1.73 27.81
CA ALA A 64 -16.48 2.39 26.61
C ALA A 64 -15.36 2.71 25.59
N GLU A 65 -14.18 3.13 26.06
CA GLU A 65 -13.02 3.36 25.20
C GLU A 65 -12.46 2.05 24.63
N GLU A 66 -12.36 1.00 25.45
CA GLU A 66 -11.92 -0.32 25.01
C GLU A 66 -12.88 -0.91 23.95
N GLN A 67 -14.18 -0.80 24.17
CA GLN A 67 -15.18 -1.22 23.20
C GLN A 67 -15.06 -0.46 21.88
N LYS A 68 -14.86 0.87 21.93
CA LYS A 68 -14.63 1.69 20.72
C LYS A 68 -13.35 1.29 19.98
N ARG A 69 -12.27 1.01 20.70
CA ARG A 69 -11.01 0.53 20.12
C ARG A 69 -11.18 -0.82 19.41
N LEU A 70 -11.92 -1.75 20.02
CA LEU A 70 -12.22 -3.05 19.42
C LEU A 70 -13.08 -2.92 18.17
N ASP A 71 -14.09 -2.06 18.19
CA ASP A 71 -14.94 -1.81 17.03
C ASP A 71 -14.18 -1.13 15.88
N GLU A 72 -13.29 -0.18 16.19
CA GLU A 72 -12.42 0.45 15.20
C GLU A 72 -11.43 -0.56 14.61
N GLN A 73 -10.84 -1.43 15.43
CA GLN A 73 -9.93 -2.48 14.97
C GLN A 73 -10.64 -3.50 14.07
N ARG A 74 -11.87 -3.92 14.41
CA ARG A 74 -12.68 -4.80 13.54
C ARG A 74 -13.00 -4.14 12.21
N LYS A 75 -13.34 -2.85 12.21
CA LYS A 75 -13.65 -2.10 10.98
C LYS A 75 -12.42 -1.96 10.09
N GLN A 76 -11.23 -1.77 10.68
CA GLN A 76 -9.97 -1.75 9.95
C GLN A 76 -9.62 -3.13 9.36
N GLU A 77 -9.80 -4.21 10.13
CA GLU A 77 -9.57 -5.58 9.63
C GLU A 77 -10.52 -5.92 8.48
N GLU A 78 -11.80 -5.57 8.58
CA GLU A 78 -12.78 -5.80 7.53
C GLU A 78 -12.42 -5.02 6.25
N ALA A 79 -12.05 -3.74 6.38
CA ALA A 79 -11.61 -2.93 5.26
C ALA A 79 -10.35 -3.51 4.59
N GLN A 80 -9.39 -4.02 5.38
CA GLN A 80 -8.18 -4.66 4.87
C GLN A 80 -8.51 -5.97 4.14
N ARG A 81 -9.41 -6.80 4.68
CA ARG A 81 -9.88 -8.03 4.00
C ARG A 81 -10.58 -7.73 2.68
N GLN A 82 -11.38 -6.67 2.61
CA GLN A 82 -12.02 -6.24 1.36
C GLN A 82 -10.98 -5.77 0.32
N GLN A 83 -9.98 -4.98 0.73
CA GLN A 83 -8.89 -4.55 -0.16
C GLN A 83 -8.05 -5.73 -0.65
N GLU A 84 -7.71 -6.68 0.22
CA GLU A 84 -6.97 -7.88 -0.19
C GLU A 84 -7.78 -8.74 -1.17
N GLY A 85 -9.09 -8.89 -0.93
CA GLY A 85 -10.01 -9.56 -1.84
C GLY A 85 -10.04 -8.93 -3.23
N GLN A 86 -10.15 -7.60 -3.31
CA GLN A 86 -10.11 -6.88 -4.59
C GLN A 86 -8.76 -7.04 -5.29
N LYS A 87 -7.65 -6.96 -4.54
CA LYS A 87 -6.30 -7.12 -5.11
C LYS A 87 -6.07 -8.53 -5.67
N LYS A 88 -6.53 -9.58 -4.97
CA LYS A 88 -6.49 -10.96 -5.48
C LYS A 88 -7.32 -11.16 -6.75
N GLN A 89 -8.50 -10.56 -6.82
CA GLN A 89 -9.33 -10.60 -8.03
C GLN A 89 -8.66 -9.89 -9.21
N GLN A 90 -8.05 -8.72 -8.97
CA GLN A 90 -7.32 -7.98 -9.99
C GLN A 90 -6.07 -8.75 -10.49
N GLU A 91 -5.32 -9.37 -9.57
CA GLU A 91 -4.16 -10.18 -9.92
C GLU A 91 -4.55 -11.42 -10.75
N ALA A 92 -5.64 -12.09 -10.37
CA ALA A 92 -6.17 -13.22 -11.15
C ALA A 92 -6.66 -12.79 -12.54
N ALA A 93 -7.29 -11.62 -12.68
CA ALA A 93 -7.69 -11.08 -13.96
C ALA A 93 -6.47 -10.76 -14.85
N ARG A 94 -5.44 -10.13 -14.27
CA ARG A 94 -4.20 -9.81 -14.98
C ARG A 94 -3.44 -11.06 -15.44
N ALA A 95 -3.41 -12.11 -14.61
CA ALA A 95 -2.79 -13.39 -14.97
C ALA A 95 -3.49 -14.03 -16.18
N LYS A 96 -4.83 -14.03 -16.22
CA LYS A 96 -5.59 -14.54 -17.37
C LYS A 96 -5.33 -13.75 -18.66
N GLU A 97 -5.22 -12.43 -18.56
CA GLU A 97 -4.94 -11.58 -19.71
C GLU A 97 -3.53 -11.83 -20.28
N GLN A 98 -2.54 -12.07 -19.42
CA GLN A 98 -1.19 -12.44 -19.83
C GLN A 98 -1.14 -13.82 -20.52
N GLU A 99 -1.92 -14.79 -20.04
CA GLU A 99 -2.00 -16.12 -20.66
C GLU A 99 -2.64 -16.06 -22.06
N GLN A 100 -3.68 -15.24 -22.25
CA GLN A 100 -4.28 -14.99 -23.57
C GLN A 100 -3.31 -14.31 -24.55
N GLN A 101 -2.50 -13.35 -24.08
CA GLN A 101 -1.50 -12.70 -24.93
C GLN A 101 -0.37 -13.66 -25.35
N GLN A 102 0.06 -14.57 -24.47
CA GLN A 102 1.05 -15.60 -24.81
C GLN A 102 0.50 -16.69 -25.74
N ALA A 103 -0.78 -17.03 -25.62
CA ALA A 103 -1.45 -17.94 -26.54
C ALA A 103 -1.57 -17.34 -27.95
N ALA A 104 -1.93 -16.05 -28.06
CA ALA A 104 -2.02 -15.35 -29.34
C ALA A 104 -0.67 -15.22 -30.07
N ALA A 105 0.44 -15.10 -29.33
CA ALA A 105 1.79 -15.05 -29.89
C ALA A 105 2.29 -16.40 -30.45
N ASN A 106 1.72 -17.53 -30.03
CA ASN A 106 2.10 -18.87 -30.50
C ASN A 106 1.23 -19.44 -31.63
N THR A 107 0.20 -18.71 -32.07
CA THR A 107 -0.67 -19.10 -33.20
C THR A 107 -0.29 -18.49 -34.55
N ALA A 108 0.85 -17.80 -34.65
CA ALA A 108 1.39 -17.44 -35.96
C ALA A 108 1.79 -18.73 -36.70
N PRO A 109 1.26 -19.01 -37.91
CA PRO A 109 1.67 -20.18 -38.67
C PRO A 109 3.18 -20.09 -38.87
N LYS A 110 3.91 -21.11 -38.41
CA LYS A 110 5.33 -21.29 -38.70
C LYS A 110 5.44 -21.57 -40.20
N GLN A 111 5.40 -20.51 -41.00
CA GLN A 111 5.56 -20.60 -42.43
C GLN A 111 6.97 -21.12 -42.66
N GLU A 112 7.06 -22.35 -43.16
CA GLU A 112 8.31 -23.01 -43.49
C GLU A 112 8.99 -22.18 -44.59
N LYS A 113 10.00 -21.42 -44.18
CA LYS A 113 10.74 -20.55 -45.09
C LYS A 113 11.52 -21.41 -46.07
N VAL A 114 11.17 -21.34 -47.35
CA VAL A 114 11.92 -22.03 -48.41
C VAL A 114 13.20 -21.23 -48.67
N HIS A 115 14.33 -21.91 -48.70
CA HIS A 115 15.64 -21.28 -48.86
C HIS A 115 16.24 -21.62 -50.23
N PHE A 116 16.42 -20.61 -51.08
CA PHE A 116 17.12 -20.73 -52.35
C PHE A 116 18.52 -20.14 -52.26
N ALA A 117 19.50 -20.80 -52.87
CA ALA A 117 20.88 -20.30 -52.88
C ALA A 117 21.02 -19.02 -53.73
N ASN A 118 20.23 -18.91 -54.79
CA ASN A 118 20.20 -17.77 -55.72
C ASN A 118 18.93 -17.81 -56.58
N CYS A 119 18.71 -16.77 -57.39
CA CYS A 119 17.52 -16.72 -58.24
C CYS A 119 17.47 -17.78 -59.34
N THR A 120 18.60 -18.34 -59.79
CA THR A 120 18.58 -19.45 -60.75
C THR A 120 17.91 -20.69 -60.14
N ASP A 121 18.27 -20.99 -58.89
CA ASP A 121 17.68 -22.10 -58.13
C ASP A 121 16.16 -21.89 -57.89
N ALA A 122 15.78 -20.68 -57.46
CA ALA A 122 14.38 -20.29 -57.29
C ALA A 122 13.58 -20.40 -58.60
N ASN A 123 14.12 -19.86 -59.69
CA ASN A 123 13.50 -19.90 -61.02
C ASN A 123 13.36 -21.33 -61.54
N ASN A 124 14.35 -22.21 -61.32
CA ASN A 124 14.27 -23.63 -61.68
C ASN A 124 13.18 -24.36 -60.89
N ALA A 125 12.95 -23.96 -59.64
CA ALA A 125 11.84 -24.44 -58.81
C ALA A 125 10.49 -23.75 -59.14
N GLY A 126 10.45 -22.86 -60.13
CA GLY A 126 9.23 -22.17 -60.58
C GLY A 126 8.86 -20.92 -59.77
N TYR A 127 9.74 -20.45 -58.89
CA TYR A 127 9.54 -19.22 -58.11
C TYR A 127 10.06 -18.02 -58.90
N TYR A 128 9.15 -17.09 -59.19
CA TYR A 128 9.42 -15.82 -59.89
C TYR A 128 8.61 -14.72 -59.22
N ASP A 129 9.08 -13.48 -59.31
CA ASP A 129 8.35 -12.30 -58.82
C ASP A 129 7.94 -12.47 -57.33
N ILE A 130 8.90 -12.86 -56.49
CA ILE A 130 8.70 -13.30 -55.11
C ILE A 130 8.49 -12.08 -54.20
N ALA A 131 7.28 -11.92 -53.66
CA ALA A 131 6.93 -10.81 -52.77
C ALA A 131 7.48 -10.98 -51.34
N PRO A 132 7.63 -9.90 -50.53
CA PRO A 132 8.28 -9.93 -49.22
C PRO A 132 7.58 -10.79 -48.17
N ASP A 133 6.29 -11.03 -48.35
CA ASP A 133 5.44 -11.87 -47.49
C ASP A 133 5.53 -13.36 -47.86
N SER A 134 6.16 -13.69 -49.00
CA SER A 134 6.31 -15.07 -49.43
C SER A 134 7.32 -15.84 -48.56
N PRO A 135 7.05 -17.11 -48.20
CA PRO A 135 8.04 -17.95 -47.52
C PRO A 135 9.31 -18.20 -48.34
N ALA A 136 9.26 -17.98 -49.65
CA ALA A 136 10.42 -18.07 -50.55
C ALA A 136 11.25 -16.78 -50.61
N TYR A 137 10.75 -15.68 -50.03
CA TYR A 137 11.44 -14.40 -50.08
C TYR A 137 12.70 -14.41 -49.21
N ALA A 138 13.77 -13.85 -49.74
CA ALA A 138 14.95 -13.58 -48.96
C ALA A 138 15.63 -12.34 -49.53
N SER A 139 16.12 -11.46 -48.66
CA SER A 139 16.74 -10.19 -49.07
C SER A 139 17.96 -10.38 -49.98
N HIS A 140 18.60 -11.55 -49.99
CA HIS A 140 19.70 -11.85 -50.91
C HIS A 140 19.25 -12.23 -52.33
N LEU A 141 17.96 -12.49 -52.52
CA LEU A 141 17.33 -12.79 -53.81
C LEU A 141 16.76 -11.52 -54.48
N ASP A 142 16.59 -10.44 -53.72
CA ASP A 142 16.20 -9.10 -54.18
C ASP A 142 17.46 -8.23 -54.28
N ARG A 143 18.03 -8.15 -55.48
CA ARG A 143 19.33 -7.50 -55.71
C ARG A 143 19.24 -5.98 -55.67
N ASP A 144 18.11 -5.42 -56.09
CA ASP A 144 17.81 -4.00 -56.16
C ASP A 144 17.11 -3.47 -54.91
N GLY A 145 16.56 -4.35 -54.08
CA GLY A 145 15.93 -3.99 -52.81
C GLY A 145 14.57 -3.33 -52.99
N ASP A 146 13.88 -3.58 -54.11
CA ASP A 146 12.59 -2.97 -54.42
C ASP A 146 11.40 -3.73 -53.82
N GLY A 147 11.67 -4.86 -53.16
CA GLY A 147 10.69 -5.71 -52.53
C GLY A 147 10.18 -6.84 -53.43
N VAL A 148 10.78 -7.08 -54.60
CA VAL A 148 10.43 -8.22 -55.45
C VAL A 148 11.67 -9.05 -55.79
N ALA A 149 11.79 -10.23 -55.17
CA ALA A 149 12.92 -11.13 -55.41
C ALA A 149 12.74 -11.94 -56.70
N CYS A 150 13.86 -12.22 -57.40
CA CYS A 150 13.91 -13.07 -58.58
C CYS A 150 12.89 -12.70 -59.67
N GLU A 151 12.81 -11.42 -59.99
CA GLU A 151 11.94 -10.92 -61.05
C GLU A 151 12.20 -11.64 -62.37
N ARG A 152 11.12 -12.02 -63.07
CA ARG A 152 11.22 -12.61 -64.41
C ARG A 152 11.48 -11.51 -65.43
N ASN A 153 12.69 -10.94 -65.43
CA ASN A 153 13.24 -10.01 -66.42
C ASN A 153 12.19 -9.44 -67.40
N LYS A 154 11.26 -8.60 -66.91
CA LYS A 154 10.56 -7.67 -67.79
C LYS A 154 11.51 -6.51 -68.01
N GLY A 155 12.55 -6.80 -68.79
CA GLY A 155 13.64 -5.93 -69.23
C GLY A 155 13.91 -4.74 -68.32
N HIS A 156 15.01 -4.78 -67.56
CA HIS A 156 15.61 -3.62 -66.90
C HIS A 156 15.54 -2.38 -67.82
N LYS A 157 14.46 -1.59 -67.71
CA LYS A 157 14.40 -0.26 -68.29
C LYS A 157 15.30 0.56 -67.40
N LYS A 158 16.54 0.71 -67.85
CA LYS A 158 17.56 1.59 -67.30
C LYS A 158 16.95 2.92 -66.85
N SER A 159 16.55 3.00 -65.58
CA SER A 159 16.21 4.24 -64.91
C SER A 159 17.49 4.75 -64.23
N SER A 160 18.46 5.12 -65.05
CA SER A 160 19.66 5.82 -64.60
C SER A 160 20.03 6.87 -65.64
N LYS A 161 19.15 7.87 -65.78
CA LYS A 161 19.44 9.11 -66.50
C LYS A 161 18.69 10.28 -65.86
N LYS A 162 19.23 10.81 -64.77
CA LYS A 162 19.19 12.25 -64.47
C LYS A 162 20.13 12.58 -63.30
N HIS A 163 21.29 13.14 -63.61
CA HIS A 163 21.86 14.34 -63.01
C HIS A 163 22.68 15.02 -64.10
#